data_AF-R5B721-F1
#
_entry.id   AF-R5B721-F1
#
_cell.length_a   1.000
_cell.length_b   1.000
_cell.length_c   1.000
_cell.angle_alpha   90.00
_cell.angle_beta   90.00
_cell.angle_gamma   90.00
#
_symmetry.space_group_name_H-M   'P 1'
#
loop_
_entity.id
_entity.type
_entity.pdbx_description
1 polymer ?
#
loop_
_entity_poly.entity_id
_entity_poly.type
_entity_poly.pdbx_seq_one_letter_code
_entity_poly.pdbx_strand_id
1 'polypeptide(L)'
;MAKKYESEIDPDEFIRSFREEPSSLSSLNRKPKEGPLPDTTGSSEQKAEYAMSVKSAPEQPSSDEERERLFRERFITRTTYLRPQVKFLMVEIDPVIIGKIKRLIAFENGSCSLKSYINNVLAAHFEEYADVINPKL
;
A
#
# COMPACT_ATOMS: atom_id res chain seq x y z
N MET A 1 14.80 -47.71 15.65
CA MET A 1 15.90 -46.75 15.93
C MET A 1 15.33 -45.34 15.82
N ALA A 2 15.26 -44.60 16.94
CA ALA A 2 14.82 -43.21 16.92
C ALA A 2 16.01 -42.30 16.59
N LYS A 3 15.85 -41.37 15.65
CA LYS A 3 16.85 -40.32 15.40
C LYS A 3 16.79 -39.32 16.56
N LYS A 4 17.83 -39.28 17.40
CA LYS A 4 18.05 -38.12 18.27
C LYS A 4 18.34 -36.92 17.37
N TYR A 5 17.61 -35.82 17.57
CA TYR A 5 18.07 -34.51 17.15
C TYR A 5 19.07 -34.02 18.20
N GLU A 6 20.35 -34.01 17.87
CA GLU A 6 21.35 -33.31 18.67
C GLU A 6 21.59 -31.93 18.06
N SER A 7 21.01 -30.93 18.72
CA SER A 7 21.40 -29.52 18.62
C SER A 7 20.65 -28.75 19.72
N GLU A 8 21.14 -28.84 20.96
CA GLU A 8 20.87 -27.79 21.95
C GLU A 8 21.62 -26.55 21.47
N ILE A 9 20.94 -25.71 20.68
CA ILE A 9 21.50 -24.46 20.17
C ILE A 9 21.65 -23.53 21.37
N ASP A 10 22.89 -23.28 21.79
CA ASP A 10 23.17 -22.30 22.84
C ASP A 10 22.79 -20.89 22.32
N PRO A 11 21.82 -20.21 22.95
CA PRO A 11 21.42 -18.87 22.53
C PRO A 11 22.56 -17.85 22.68
N ASP A 12 23.49 -18.06 23.61
CA ASP A 12 24.63 -17.18 23.80
C ASP A 12 25.70 -17.39 22.72
N GLU A 13 25.91 -18.62 22.24
CA GLU A 13 26.81 -18.90 21.10
C GLU A 13 26.28 -18.24 19.81
N PHE A 14 24.97 -18.34 19.55
CA PHE A 14 24.32 -17.65 18.44
C PHE A 14 24.52 -16.12 18.53
N ILE A 15 24.33 -15.52 19.71
CA ILE A 15 24.51 -14.07 19.90
C ILE A 15 25.99 -13.65 19.79
N ARG A 16 26.94 -14.48 20.22
CA ARG A 16 28.38 -14.22 20.07
C ARG A 16 28.79 -14.15 18.60
N SER A 17 28.34 -15.09 17.77
CA SER A 17 28.65 -15.08 16.32
C SER A 17 28.28 -13.75 15.66
N PHE A 18 27.14 -13.15 16.05
CA PHE A 18 26.65 -11.87 15.53
C PHE A 18 27.39 -10.63 16.05
N ARG A 19 28.19 -10.77 17.12
CA ARG A 19 29.00 -9.68 17.71
C ARG A 19 30.48 -9.80 17.37
N GLU A 20 30.98 -11.01 17.15
CA GLU A 20 32.38 -11.30 16.87
C GLU A 20 32.72 -11.17 15.38
N GLU A 21 31.76 -11.32 14.46
CA GLU A 21 31.95 -10.93 13.06
C GLU A 21 31.78 -9.41 12.85
N PRO A 22 32.85 -8.64 12.55
CA PRO A 22 32.71 -7.23 12.21
C PRO A 22 32.08 -7.11 10.82
N SER A 23 30.77 -6.82 10.80
CA SER A 23 29.98 -6.59 9.59
C SER A 23 30.72 -5.74 8.54
N SER A 24 30.91 -6.32 7.34
CA SER A 24 31.71 -5.78 6.23
C SER A 24 31.11 -4.53 5.55
N LEU A 25 30.07 -3.93 6.12
CA LEU A 25 29.39 -2.73 5.62
C LEU A 25 30.00 -1.41 6.10
N SER A 26 30.97 -1.44 7.03
CA SER A 26 31.57 -0.25 7.63
C SER A 26 32.67 0.38 6.77
N SER A 27 32.38 0.78 5.54
CA SER A 27 33.36 1.45 4.64
C SER A 27 32.80 2.52 3.70
N LEU A 28 31.50 2.82 3.74
CA LEU A 28 30.89 3.87 2.91
C LEU A 28 30.37 5.02 3.78
N ASN A 29 31.24 6.01 4.04
CA ASN A 29 30.96 7.46 4.21
C ASN A 29 32.07 8.17 5.04
N ARG A 30 33.17 8.57 4.40
CA ARG A 30 34.08 9.60 4.94
C ARG A 30 33.71 10.97 4.36
N LYS A 31 33.49 11.99 5.21
CA LYS A 31 33.44 13.41 4.80
C LYS A 31 34.83 14.07 4.79
N PRO A 32 35.00 15.06 3.90
CA PRO A 32 35.50 16.42 4.22
C PRO A 32 34.43 17.50 3.85
N LYS A 33 34.56 18.83 4.05
CA LYS A 33 35.24 19.65 5.09
C LYS A 33 34.57 21.07 5.14
N GLU A 34 35.33 22.14 5.38
CA GLU A 34 34.95 23.59 5.43
C GLU A 34 34.63 24.20 4.03
N GLY A 35 33.90 25.31 3.79
CA GLY A 35 33.68 26.63 4.45
C GLY A 35 34.04 27.77 3.43
N PRO A 36 33.73 29.10 3.58
CA PRO A 36 32.97 29.85 4.60
C PRO A 36 31.86 30.83 4.01
N LEU A 37 31.28 31.69 4.87
CA LEU A 37 30.27 32.74 4.55
C LEU A 37 30.86 34.04 3.97
N PRO A 38 30.02 35.01 3.54
CA PRO A 38 29.90 36.24 4.34
C PRO A 38 28.48 36.79 4.54
N ASP A 39 28.37 37.74 5.48
CA ASP A 39 27.15 38.47 5.89
C ASP A 39 26.54 39.40 4.82
N THR A 40 25.27 39.80 4.99
CA THR A 40 24.86 41.19 5.32
C THR A 40 23.35 41.26 5.61
N THR A 41 22.98 42.08 6.59
CA THR A 41 21.60 42.34 7.06
C THR A 41 20.84 43.38 6.24
N GLY A 42 19.50 43.25 6.19
CA GLY A 42 18.65 44.42 6.48
C GLY A 42 17.61 44.87 5.45
N SER A 43 16.37 44.97 5.95
CA SER A 43 15.30 45.90 5.55
C SER A 43 14.51 45.66 4.25
N SER A 44 13.20 45.43 4.43
CA SER A 44 12.15 46.01 3.56
C SER A 44 10.88 46.22 4.39
N GLU A 45 10.40 47.45 4.44
CA GLU A 45 9.17 47.82 5.15
C GLU A 45 7.93 47.60 4.28
N GLN A 46 6.84 47.23 4.95
CA GLN A 46 5.44 47.58 4.67
C GLN A 46 5.07 48.13 3.26
N LYS A 47 4.18 47.41 2.56
CA LYS A 47 2.93 48.02 2.09
C LYS A 47 1.81 46.99 1.90
N ALA A 48 0.63 47.30 2.41
CA ALA A 48 -0.59 46.53 2.14
C ALA A 48 -1.30 47.07 0.90
N GLU A 49 -1.99 46.22 0.13
CA GLU A 49 -3.19 46.57 -0.61
C GLU A 49 -4.01 45.32 -0.96
N TYR A 50 -5.34 45.46 -0.96
CA TYR A 50 -6.31 44.38 -1.16
C TYR A 50 -6.43 43.99 -2.64
N ALA A 51 -6.64 42.70 -2.91
CA ALA A 51 -7.33 42.24 -4.12
C ALA A 51 -8.26 41.06 -3.77
N MET A 52 -9.53 41.16 -4.17
CA MET A 52 -10.56 40.14 -3.94
C MET A 52 -10.52 39.03 -5.00
N SER A 53 -11.15 37.89 -4.67
CA SER A 53 -11.57 36.84 -5.60
C SER A 53 -10.40 36.03 -6.21
N VAL A 54 -10.51 34.72 -6.40
CA VAL A 54 -11.71 33.94 -6.72
C VAL A 54 -11.87 32.77 -5.74
N LYS A 55 -13.07 32.56 -5.20
CA LYS A 55 -13.44 31.23 -4.68
C LYS A 55 -13.56 30.32 -5.90
N SER A 56 -12.54 29.50 -6.15
CA SER A 56 -12.62 28.44 -7.15
C SER A 56 -13.82 27.56 -6.79
N ALA A 57 -14.82 27.53 -7.68
CA ALA A 57 -15.89 26.57 -7.57
C ALA A 57 -15.26 25.16 -7.62
N PRO A 58 -15.76 24.18 -6.85
CA PRO A 58 -15.25 22.82 -6.95
C PRO A 58 -15.49 22.33 -8.38
N GLU A 59 -14.41 21.97 -9.08
CA GLU A 59 -14.49 21.37 -10.40
C GLU A 59 -15.39 20.13 -10.29
N GLN A 60 -16.47 20.11 -11.08
CA GLN A 60 -17.31 18.92 -11.19
C GLN A 60 -16.45 17.83 -11.82
N PRO A 61 -16.30 16.65 -11.18
CA PRO A 61 -15.47 15.59 -11.71
C PRO A 61 -16.00 15.17 -13.09
N SER A 62 -15.11 14.90 -14.03
CA SER A 62 -15.52 14.34 -15.32
C SER A 62 -16.20 12.99 -15.14
N SER A 63 -16.99 12.55 -16.14
CA SER A 63 -17.67 11.24 -16.08
C SER A 63 -16.69 10.08 -15.92
N ASP A 64 -15.46 10.21 -16.41
CA ASP A 64 -14.41 9.21 -16.26
C ASP A 64 -13.78 9.24 -14.85
N GLU A 65 -13.55 10.41 -14.27
CA GLU A 65 -13.11 10.54 -12.86
C GLU A 65 -14.14 9.98 -11.87
N GLU A 66 -15.44 10.23 -12.11
CA GLU A 66 -16.50 9.64 -11.31
C GLU A 66 -16.54 8.11 -11.46
N ARG A 67 -16.35 7.58 -12.68
CA ARG A 67 -16.27 6.14 -12.92
C ARG A 67 -15.05 5.50 -12.23
N GLU A 68 -13.90 6.17 -12.25
CA GLU A 68 -12.68 5.76 -11.56
C GLU A 68 -12.85 5.81 -10.03
N ARG A 69 -13.50 6.86 -9.51
CA ARG A 69 -13.86 7.00 -8.09
C ARG A 69 -14.74 5.83 -7.63
N LEU A 70 -15.82 5.55 -8.35
CA LEU A 70 -16.74 4.45 -8.05
C LEU A 70 -16.07 3.07 -8.17
N PHE A 71 -15.17 2.90 -9.13
CA PHE A 71 -14.35 1.69 -9.26
C PHE A 71 -13.43 1.48 -8.04
N ARG A 72 -12.68 2.51 -7.65
CA ARG A 72 -11.83 2.48 -6.44
C ARG A 72 -12.65 2.16 -5.19
N GLU A 73 -13.78 2.84 -5.02
CA GLU A 73 -14.68 2.66 -3.88
C GLU A 73 -15.23 1.23 -3.79
N ARG A 74 -15.74 0.68 -4.90
CA ARG A 74 -16.35 -0.66 -4.92
C ARG A 74 -15.33 -1.78 -4.76
N PHE A 75 -14.15 -1.68 -5.39
CA PHE A 75 -13.24 -2.82 -5.54
C PHE A 75 -11.92 -2.69 -4.77
N ILE A 76 -11.38 -1.48 -4.64
CA ILE A 76 -10.02 -1.24 -4.11
C ILE A 76 -10.03 -0.86 -2.62
N THR A 77 -10.94 0.01 -2.18
CA THR A 77 -10.98 0.50 -0.79
C THR A 77 -12.00 -0.22 0.08
N ARG A 78 -13.01 -0.88 -0.51
CA ARG A 78 -14.02 -1.69 0.21
C ARG A 78 -13.39 -2.86 0.96
N THR A 79 -13.45 -2.80 2.29
CA THR A 79 -12.80 -3.74 3.22
C THR A 79 -13.68 -4.91 3.69
N THR A 80 -14.91 -5.05 3.17
CA THR A 80 -15.91 -6.06 3.59
C THR A 80 -15.34 -7.47 3.74
N TYR A 81 -14.49 -7.90 2.80
CA TYR A 81 -13.89 -9.23 2.77
C TYR A 81 -12.42 -9.28 3.24
N LEU A 82 -11.91 -8.19 3.84
CA LEU A 82 -10.54 -8.12 4.34
C LEU A 82 -10.34 -9.09 5.52
N ARG A 83 -11.23 -9.01 6.53
CA ARG A 83 -11.23 -9.83 7.75
C ARG A 83 -12.51 -10.68 7.86
N PRO A 84 -12.63 -11.79 7.09
CA PRO A 84 -13.80 -12.67 7.17
C PRO A 84 -13.86 -13.40 8.51
N GLN A 85 -15.07 -13.55 9.05
CA GLN A 85 -15.33 -14.27 10.30
C GLN A 85 -15.46 -15.80 10.09
N VAL A 86 -15.53 -16.25 8.84
CA VAL A 86 -15.69 -17.65 8.45
C VAL A 86 -14.52 -18.09 7.57
N LYS A 87 -14.23 -19.40 7.58
CA LYS A 87 -13.21 -19.99 6.69
C LYS A 87 -13.74 -20.01 5.26
N PHE A 88 -12.92 -19.57 4.31
CA PHE A 88 -13.21 -19.68 2.88
C PHE A 88 -12.60 -20.96 2.32
N LEU A 89 -13.26 -21.56 1.33
CA LEU A 89 -12.68 -22.65 0.55
C LEU A 89 -11.55 -22.13 -0.33
N MET A 90 -10.56 -22.98 -0.59
CA MET A 90 -9.53 -22.69 -1.59
C MET A 90 -10.09 -22.97 -2.98
N VAL A 91 -9.95 -22.00 -3.88
CA VAL A 91 -10.35 -22.10 -5.29
C VAL A 91 -9.16 -21.64 -6.13
N GLU A 92 -8.85 -22.39 -7.18
CA GLU A 92 -7.79 -22.03 -8.10
C GLU A 92 -8.23 -20.86 -8.99
N ILE A 93 -7.31 -19.93 -9.23
CA ILE A 93 -7.52 -18.76 -10.08
C ILE A 93 -6.31 -18.66 -11.01
N ASP A 94 -6.57 -18.39 -12.29
CA ASP A 94 -5.54 -18.26 -13.30
C ASP A 94 -4.41 -17.29 -12.86
N PRO A 95 -3.12 -17.70 -12.99
CA PRO A 95 -2.00 -16.92 -12.48
C PRO A 95 -1.82 -15.57 -13.20
N VAL A 96 -2.26 -15.44 -14.45
CA VAL A 96 -2.26 -14.17 -15.20
C VAL A 96 -3.30 -13.22 -14.62
N ILE A 97 -4.48 -13.72 -14.24
CA ILE A 97 -5.51 -12.94 -13.54
C ILE A 97 -4.99 -12.47 -12.18
N ILE A 98 -4.38 -13.37 -11.40
CA ILE A 98 -3.73 -13.03 -10.12
C ILE A 98 -2.67 -11.93 -10.32
N GLY A 99 -1.83 -12.04 -11.36
CA GLY A 99 -0.80 -11.07 -11.69
C GLY A 99 -1.37 -9.68 -12.00
N LYS A 100 -2.45 -9.61 -12.80
CA LYS A 100 -3.17 -8.36 -13.11
C LYS A 100 -3.72 -7.70 -11.84
N ILE A 101 -4.43 -8.46 -10.99
CA ILE A 101 -5.03 -7.92 -9.75
C ILE A 101 -3.95 -7.44 -8.78
N LYS A 102 -2.86 -8.20 -8.59
CA LYS A 102 -1.74 -7.77 -7.72
C LYS A 102 -1.11 -6.46 -8.19
N ARG A 103 -0.90 -6.30 -9.51
CA ARG A 103 -0.35 -5.06 -10.09
C ARG A 103 -1.30 -3.87 -9.90
N LEU A 104 -2.60 -4.08 -10.10
CA LEU A 104 -3.64 -3.08 -9.89
C LEU A 104 -3.69 -2.58 -8.43
N ILE A 105 -3.74 -3.50 -7.46
CA ILE A 105 -3.77 -3.15 -6.02
C ILE A 105 -2.52 -2.34 -5.64
N ALA A 106 -1.34 -2.75 -6.14
CA ALA A 106 -0.09 -2.05 -5.90
C ALA A 106 -0.02 -0.66 -6.55
N PHE A 107 -0.66 -0.46 -7.71
CA PHE A 107 -0.73 0.83 -8.38
C PHE A 107 -1.64 1.83 -7.65
N GLU A 108 -2.82 1.38 -7.22
CA GLU A 108 -3.81 2.22 -6.53
C GLU A 108 -3.46 2.53 -5.06
N ASN A 109 -2.32 2.03 -4.54
CA ASN A 109 -1.99 2.02 -3.11
C ASN A 109 -3.14 1.51 -2.22
N GLY A 110 -3.89 0.52 -2.73
CA GLY A 110 -5.14 0.04 -2.15
C GLY A 110 -4.95 -0.71 -0.83
N SER A 111 -5.87 -0.53 0.11
CA SER A 111 -5.90 -1.26 1.38
C SER A 111 -6.52 -2.66 1.30
N CYS A 112 -7.07 -3.06 0.13
CA CYS A 112 -7.61 -4.40 -0.07
C CYS A 112 -6.53 -5.46 -0.31
N SER A 113 -6.86 -6.71 0.05
CA SER A 113 -6.07 -7.88 -0.33
C SER A 113 -6.61 -8.48 -1.64
N LEU A 114 -5.79 -9.29 -2.34
CA LEU A 114 -6.22 -10.08 -3.51
C LEU A 114 -7.55 -10.80 -3.26
N LYS A 115 -7.67 -11.51 -2.12
CA LYS A 115 -8.89 -12.17 -1.65
C LYS A 115 -10.07 -11.18 -1.56
N SER A 116 -9.86 -10.01 -0.98
CA SER A 116 -10.92 -9.01 -0.81
C SER A 116 -11.37 -8.43 -2.15
N TYR A 117 -10.43 -8.12 -3.05
CA TYR A 117 -10.74 -7.65 -4.40
C TYR A 117 -11.59 -8.65 -5.18
N ILE A 118 -11.20 -9.93 -5.18
CA ILE A 118 -11.94 -11.00 -5.86
C ILE A 118 -13.38 -11.12 -5.30
N ASN A 119 -13.54 -11.12 -3.98
CA ASN A 119 -14.87 -11.19 -3.37
C ASN A 119 -15.70 -9.92 -3.62
N ASN A 120 -15.09 -8.73 -3.66
CA ASN A 120 -15.77 -7.49 -4.05
C ASN A 120 -16.28 -7.57 -5.51
N VAL A 121 -15.47 -8.12 -6.43
CA VAL A 121 -15.86 -8.32 -7.85
C VAL A 121 -16.99 -9.34 -7.98
N LEU A 122 -16.90 -10.49 -7.28
CA LEU A 122 -17.95 -11.50 -7.30
C LEU A 122 -19.26 -10.98 -6.69
N ALA A 123 -19.20 -10.24 -5.57
CA ALA A 123 -20.37 -9.61 -4.98
C ALA A 123 -21.05 -8.62 -5.95
N ALA A 124 -20.27 -7.76 -6.61
CA ALA A 124 -20.80 -6.84 -7.61
C ALA A 124 -21.42 -7.57 -8.81
N HIS A 125 -20.85 -8.70 -9.25
CA HIS A 125 -21.43 -9.54 -10.29
C HIS A 125 -22.79 -10.14 -9.89
N PHE A 126 -22.93 -10.60 -8.64
CA PHE A 126 -24.21 -11.06 -8.10
C PHE A 126 -25.22 -9.92 -7.91
N GLU A 127 -24.78 -8.70 -7.58
CA GLU A 127 -25.64 -7.50 -7.55
C GLU A 127 -26.12 -7.11 -8.96
N GLU A 128 -25.23 -7.13 -9.97
CA GLU A 128 -25.49 -6.71 -11.34
C GLU A 128 -26.45 -7.65 -12.10
N TYR A 129 -26.30 -8.96 -11.90
CA TYR A 129 -27.12 -10.00 -12.56
C TYR A 129 -28.09 -10.69 -11.60
N ALA A 130 -28.53 -9.98 -10.56
CA ALA A 130 -29.42 -10.49 -9.52
C ALA A 130 -30.75 -11.04 -10.09
N ASP A 131 -31.27 -10.42 -11.14
CA ASP A 131 -32.48 -10.82 -11.87
C ASP A 131 -32.32 -12.18 -12.58
N VAL A 132 -31.14 -12.45 -13.15
CA VAL A 132 -30.82 -13.69 -13.88
C VAL A 132 -30.37 -14.82 -12.94
N ILE A 133 -29.76 -14.47 -11.81
CA ILE A 133 -29.13 -15.44 -10.89
C ILE A 133 -30.09 -15.86 -9.76
N ASN A 134 -30.74 -14.91 -9.07
CA ASN A 134 -31.53 -15.22 -7.88
C ASN A 134 -32.66 -16.25 -8.11
N PRO A 135 -33.34 -16.34 -9.27
CA PRO A 135 -34.32 -17.39 -9.53
C PRO A 135 -33.76 -18.83 -9.61
N LYS A 136 -32.45 -19.02 -9.46
CA LYS A 136 -31.74 -20.32 -9.57
C LYS A 136 -31.03 -20.73 -8.27
N LEU A 137 -31.14 -19.90 -7.21
CA LEU A 137 -30.53 -20.11 -5.89
C LEU A 137 -31.57 -20.55 -4.85
#